data_AF-A0A800JZQ3-F1
#
_entry.id   AF-A0A800JZQ3-F1
#
_cell.length_a   1.000
_cell.length_b   1.000
_cell.length_c   1.000
_cell.angle_alpha   90.00
_cell.angle_beta   90.00
_cell.angle_gamma   90.00
#
_symmetry.space_group_name_H-M   'P 1'
#
loop_
_entity.id
_entity.type
_entity.pdbx_description
1 polymer ?
#
loop_
_entity_poly.entity_id
_entity_poly.type
_entity_poly.pdbx_seq_one_letter_code
_entity_poly.pdbx_strand_id
1 'polypeptide(L)'
;MKVSGRPAYSGGVSSVTPYEFLAEVLHEKYDIARDVISPDATLTEIGLDSLTVVELLFDVEDEFEVEIPEERATFQTLAEAAALVEQLVQAKGA
;
A
#
# COMPACT_ATOMS: atom_id res chain seq x y z
N MET A 1 28.30 -7.81 -6.65
CA MET A 1 27.40 -7.40 -5.55
C MET A 1 26.83 -6.03 -5.89
N LYS A 2 25.66 -5.97 -6.54
CA LYS A 2 24.92 -4.71 -6.68
C LYS A 2 24.05 -4.60 -5.44
N VAL A 3 24.49 -3.76 -4.50
CA VAL A 3 23.60 -3.21 -3.49
C VAL A 3 22.70 -2.21 -4.21
N SER A 4 21.57 -2.70 -4.74
CA SER A 4 20.48 -1.79 -5.12
C SER A 4 19.97 -1.19 -3.83
N GLY A 5 20.43 0.02 -3.54
CA GLY A 5 19.90 0.83 -2.47
C GLY A 5 18.39 0.93 -2.62
N ARG A 6 17.68 0.68 -1.53
CA ARG A 6 16.28 1.08 -1.40
C ARG A 6 16.18 2.54 -1.84
N PRO A 7 15.19 2.94 -2.66
CA PRO A 7 14.97 4.33 -2.96
C PRO A 7 14.84 5.08 -1.63
N ALA A 8 15.68 6.09 -1.43
CA ALA A 8 15.52 7.01 -0.31
C ALA A 8 14.29 7.84 -0.62
N TYR A 9 13.18 7.57 0.07
CA TYR A 9 11.98 8.42 0.09
C TYR A 9 12.43 9.85 0.40
N SER A 10 12.59 10.64 -0.67
CA SER A 10 13.08 12.02 -0.65
C SER A 10 11.95 12.93 -1.09
N GLY A 11 10.89 12.92 -0.29
CA GLY A 11 9.79 13.87 -0.30
C GLY A 11 9.18 13.82 1.10
N GLY A 12 9.09 14.96 1.79
CA GLY A 12 8.79 15.02 3.21
C GLY A 12 7.50 14.29 3.60
N VAL A 13 7.62 13.14 4.23
CA VAL A 13 6.50 12.42 4.84
C VAL A 13 6.29 12.95 6.26
N SER A 14 5.40 13.92 6.40
CA SER A 14 4.82 14.24 7.70
C SER A 14 3.29 14.22 7.65
N SER A 15 2.68 13.77 6.54
CA SER A 15 1.23 13.72 6.35
C SER A 15 0.76 12.86 5.15
N VAL A 16 1.46 11.79 4.76
CA VAL A 16 0.98 10.93 3.65
C VAL A 16 -0.07 9.95 4.19
N THR A 17 -1.22 9.90 3.52
CA THR A 17 -2.31 8.97 3.86
C THR A 17 -1.99 7.55 3.36
N PRO A 18 -2.53 6.49 3.98
CA PRO A 18 -2.35 5.13 3.46
C PRO A 18 -2.80 4.95 2.01
N TYR A 19 -3.84 5.65 1.57
CA TYR A 19 -4.26 5.64 0.18
C TYR A 19 -3.19 6.23 -0.75
N GLU A 20 -2.63 7.39 -0.42
CA GLU A 20 -1.58 8.02 -1.23
C GLU A 20 -0.33 7.15 -1.31
N PHE A 21 0.06 6.53 -0.20
CA PHE A 21 1.18 5.59 -0.17
C PHE A 21 0.92 4.38 -1.09
N LEU A 22 -0.25 3.74 -0.98
CA LEU A 22 -0.64 2.64 -1.85
C LEU A 22 -0.59 3.06 -3.33
N ALA A 23 -1.17 4.21 -3.67
CA ALA A 23 -1.18 4.72 -5.04
C ALA A 23 0.24 5.00 -5.58
N GLU A 24 1.14 5.51 -4.73
CA GLU A 24 2.54 5.75 -5.09
C GLU A 24 3.31 4.43 -5.29
N VAL A 25 3.16 3.48 -4.37
CA VAL A 25 3.78 2.15 -4.49
C VAL A 25 3.31 1.43 -5.76
N LEU A 26 2.01 1.48 -6.06
CA LEU A 26 1.45 0.89 -7.28
C LEU A 26 2.05 1.50 -8.54
N HIS A 27 2.24 2.82 -8.55
CA HIS A 27 2.83 3.49 -9.69
C HIS A 27 4.33 3.22 -9.83
N GLU A 28 5.10 3.37 -8.76
CA GLU A 28 6.57 3.37 -8.81
C GLU A 28 7.17 1.96 -8.78
N LYS A 29 6.61 1.03 -7.99
CA LYS A 29 7.13 -0.35 -7.88
C LYS A 29 6.47 -1.30 -8.86
N TYR A 30 5.18 -1.15 -9.09
CA TYR A 30 4.38 -2.10 -9.88
C TYR A 30 4.06 -1.60 -11.30
N ASP A 31 4.54 -0.41 -11.67
CA ASP A 31 4.36 0.21 -13.00
C ASP A 31 2.87 0.32 -13.42
N ILE A 32 1.99 0.49 -12.42
CA ILE A 32 0.57 0.68 -12.66
C ILE A 32 0.31 2.14 -13.05
N ALA A 33 -0.46 2.33 -14.12
CA ALA A 33 -0.76 3.65 -14.64
C ALA A 33 -1.71 4.41 -13.69
N ARG A 34 -1.40 5.69 -13.39
CA ARG A 34 -2.20 6.49 -12.43
C ARG A 34 -3.66 6.68 -12.86
N ASP A 35 -3.96 6.58 -14.15
CA ASP A 35 -5.32 6.69 -14.69
C ASP A 35 -6.22 5.50 -14.32
N VAL A 36 -5.64 4.33 -14.01
CA VAL A 36 -6.41 3.17 -13.54
C VAL A 36 -6.47 3.06 -12.02
N ILE A 37 -5.65 3.84 -11.30
CA ILE A 37 -5.64 3.88 -9.84
C ILE A 37 -6.78 4.78 -9.37
N SER A 38 -7.84 4.16 -8.85
CA SER A 38 -9.02 4.83 -8.30
C SER A 38 -9.40 4.20 -6.95
N PRO A 39 -10.01 4.95 -6.01
CA PRO A 39 -10.46 4.39 -4.73
C PRO A 39 -11.40 3.18 -4.91
N ASP A 40 -12.26 3.23 -5.92
CA ASP A 40 -13.22 2.17 -6.24
C ASP A 40 -12.64 1.04 -7.09
N ALA A 41 -11.41 1.20 -7.61
CA ALA A 41 -10.79 0.17 -8.44
C ALA A 41 -10.44 -1.05 -7.58
N THR A 42 -10.78 -2.23 -8.09
CA THR A 42 -10.37 -3.47 -7.43
C THR A 42 -8.91 -3.79 -7.74
N LEU A 43 -8.23 -4.46 -6.80
CA LEU A 43 -6.83 -4.88 -6.98
C LEU A 43 -6.67 -5.73 -8.25
N THR A 44 -7.63 -6.60 -8.52
CA THR A 44 -7.63 -7.45 -9.72
C THR A 44 -7.84 -6.66 -11.01
N GLU A 45 -8.64 -5.59 -11.00
CA GLU A 45 -8.89 -4.76 -12.19
C GLU A 45 -7.65 -3.94 -12.59
N ILE A 46 -6.87 -3.50 -11.62
CA ILE A 46 -5.61 -2.80 -11.87
C ILE A 46 -4.43 -3.76 -12.12
N GLY A 47 -4.70 -5.06 -12.22
CA GLY A 47 -3.71 -6.08 -12.59
C GLY A 47 -2.82 -6.55 -11.45
N LEU A 48 -3.23 -6.39 -10.19
CA LEU A 48 -2.53 -7.00 -9.07
C LEU A 48 -2.89 -8.49 -8.95
N ASP A 49 -1.87 -9.32 -9.02
CA ASP A 49 -1.97 -10.74 -8.71
C ASP A 49 -1.91 -10.98 -7.21
N SER A 50 -2.35 -12.16 -6.75
CA SER A 50 -2.36 -12.51 -5.32
C SER A 50 -0.99 -12.42 -4.64
N LEU A 51 0.10 -12.71 -5.36
CA LEU A 51 1.46 -12.55 -4.84
C LEU A 51 1.83 -11.08 -4.66
N THR A 52 1.45 -10.24 -5.63
CA THR A 52 1.70 -8.81 -5.60
C THR A 52 0.92 -8.12 -4.47
N VAL A 53 -0.30 -8.58 -4.19
CA VAL A 53 -1.08 -8.11 -3.04
C VAL A 53 -0.36 -8.43 -1.73
N VAL A 54 0.23 -9.61 -1.59
CA VAL A 54 1.00 -9.98 -0.40
C VAL A 54 2.25 -9.10 -0.25
N GLU A 55 2.97 -8.81 -1.34
CA GLU A 55 4.12 -7.89 -1.31
C GLU A 55 3.71 -6.45 -0.94
N LEU A 56 2.60 -5.96 -1.51
CA LEU A 56 2.05 -4.64 -1.19
C LEU A 56 1.69 -4.53 0.29
N LEU A 57 1.10 -5.58 0.86
CA LEU A 57 0.80 -5.65 2.29
C LEU A 57 2.07 -5.53 3.13
N PHE A 58 3.14 -6.25 2.79
CA PHE A 58 4.41 -6.15 3.52
C PHE A 58 5.03 -4.75 3.43
N ASP A 59 4.96 -4.10 2.26
CA ASP A 59 5.46 -2.73 2.09
C ASP A 59 4.69 -1.73 2.98
N VAL A 60 3.38 -1.93 3.12
CA VAL A 60 2.51 -1.12 3.97
C VAL A 60 2.78 -1.38 5.45
N GLU A 61 2.95 -2.64 5.86
CA GLU A 61 3.30 -3.02 7.22
C GLU A 61 4.64 -2.42 7.65
N ASP A 62 5.66 -2.44 6.77
CA ASP A 62 6.98 -1.85 7.03
C ASP A 62 6.92 -0.30 7.12
N GLU A 63 6.20 0.34 6.21
CA GLU A 63 6.08 1.81 6.17
C GLU A 63 5.33 2.36 7.39
N PHE A 64 4.18 1.78 7.71
CA PHE A 64 3.31 2.26 8.78
C PHE A 64 3.61 1.58 10.12
N GLU A 65 4.56 0.63 10.14
CA GLU A 65 4.92 -0.20 11.28
C GLU A 65 3.67 -0.83 11.95
N VAL A 66 2.78 -1.39 11.14
CA VAL A 66 1.55 -2.06 11.55
C VAL A 66 1.61 -3.56 11.21
N GLU A 67 0.71 -4.35 11.79
CA GLU A 67 0.53 -5.76 11.44
C GLU A 67 -0.90 -5.95 10.93
N ILE A 68 -1.05 -6.56 9.76
CA ILE A 68 -2.31 -6.82 9.08
C ILE A 68 -2.61 -8.32 9.21
N PRO A 69 -3.55 -8.72 10.09
CA PRO A 69 -3.95 -10.11 10.21
C PRO A 69 -4.58 -10.61 8.90
N GLU A 70 -4.28 -11.85 8.50
CA GLU A 70 -4.85 -12.45 7.29
C GLU A 70 -6.39 -12.44 7.30
N GLU A 71 -7.02 -12.56 8.46
CA GLU A 71 -8.48 -12.52 8.61
C GLU A 71 -9.08 -11.14 8.32
N ARG A 72 -8.25 -10.08 8.37
CA ARG A 72 -8.64 -8.71 8.04
C ARG A 72 -8.24 -8.31 6.63
N ALA A 73 -7.34 -9.06 5.98
CA ALA A 73 -6.90 -8.84 4.61
C ALA A 73 -7.96 -9.28 3.57
N THR A 74 -9.23 -8.91 3.80
CA THR A 74 -10.39 -9.29 2.96
C THR A 74 -10.84 -8.17 2.03
N PHE A 75 -10.03 -7.13 1.86
CA PHE A 75 -10.33 -5.97 1.02
C PHE A 75 -10.23 -6.32 -0.47
N GLN A 76 -11.09 -5.70 -1.27
CA GLN A 76 -11.12 -5.87 -2.72
C GLN A 76 -10.66 -4.62 -3.46
N THR A 77 -10.89 -3.43 -2.87
CA THR A 77 -10.56 -2.14 -3.47
C THR A 77 -9.40 -1.44 -2.77
N LEU A 78 -8.81 -0.46 -3.45
CA LEU A 78 -7.77 0.37 -2.86
C LEU A 78 -8.27 1.21 -1.70
N ALA A 79 -9.51 1.70 -1.74
CA ALA A 79 -10.10 2.42 -0.63
C ALA A 79 -10.24 1.55 0.62
N GLU A 80 -10.67 0.29 0.46
CA GLU A 80 -10.79 -0.66 1.57
C GLU A 80 -9.43 -1.02 2.17
N ALA A 81 -8.43 -1.25 1.32
CA ALA A 81 -7.05 -1.49 1.75
C ALA A 81 -6.53 -0.30 2.57
N ALA A 82 -6.66 0.91 2.05
CA ALA A 82 -6.24 2.13 2.73
C ALA A 82 -6.96 2.31 4.07
N ALA A 83 -8.28 2.12 4.11
CA ALA A 83 -9.09 2.26 5.31
C ALA A 83 -8.69 1.25 6.40
N LEU A 84 -8.37 0.01 6.03
CA LEU A 84 -7.87 -0.99 6.97
C LEU A 84 -6.55 -0.53 7.62
N VAL A 85 -5.63 -0.03 6.81
CA VAL A 85 -4.32 0.47 7.27
C VAL A 85 -4.51 1.68 8.19
N GLU A 86 -5.36 2.64 7.80
CA GLU A 86 -5.70 3.80 8.63
C GLU A 86 -6.22 3.37 10.01
N GLN A 87 -7.11 2.37 10.06
CA GLN A 87 -7.63 1.85 11.32
C GLN A 87 -6.53 1.23 12.19
N LEU A 88 -5.59 0.49 11.60
CA LEU A 88 -4.48 -0.11 12.33
C LEU A 88 -3.50 0.93 12.86
N VAL A 89 -3.17 1.94 12.05
CA VAL A 89 -2.32 3.07 12.45
C VAL A 89 -2.95 3.84 13.61
N GLN A 90 -4.25 4.14 13.52
CA GLN A 90 -4.99 4.80 14.60
C GLN A 90 -5.04 3.94 15.87
N ALA A 91 -5.24 2.63 15.74
CA ALA A 91 -5.27 1.71 16.87
C ALA A 91 -3.91 1.55 17.56
N LYS A 92 -2.79 1.67 16.83
CA LYS A 92 -1.43 1.66 17.39
C LYS A 92 -1.10 2.96 18.12
N GLY A 93 -1.60 4.09 17.63
CA GLY A 93 -1.36 5.42 18.21
C GLY A 93 -2.24 5.80 19.40
N ALA A 94 -3.24 4.96 19.74
CA ALA A 94 -4.14 5.14 20.87
C ALA A 94 -3.64 4.43 22.13
#